data_AF-A0A967REN9-F1
#
_entry.id   AF-A0A967REN9-F1
#
_cell.length_a   1.000
_cell.length_b   1.000
_cell.length_c   1.000
_cell.angle_alpha   90.00
_cell.angle_beta   90.00
_cell.angle_gamma   90.00
#
_symmetry.space_group_name_H-M   'P 1'
#
loop_
_entity.id
_entity.type
_entity.pdbx_description
1 polymer ?
#
loop_
_entity_poly.entity_id
_entity_poly.type
_entity_poly.pdbx_seq_one_letter_code
_entity_poly.pdbx_strand_id
1 'polypeptide(L)'
;MILLLPAAVCAVIMVVEFVCWVIRGDHTSVNTAERDRILKMVEEGKINTEEGTELLDAMGRSSALRGEEKFSRVDMIMLIGVSLVILGFFLPWVYVVWTKQIPGSFEAVHGYQAGYHAKAMGWAVLIIAIASAIPIFITPKNFLYKISMLQIFLILIGAILVISILVQAGNRLGPGLIFCLAGFVVELFGAGVKFRKLAA
;
A
#
# COMPACT_ATOMS: atom_id res chain seq x y z
N MET A 1 -8.17 29.41 11.22
CA MET A 1 -8.46 28.92 9.86
C MET A 1 -7.30 29.11 8.87
N ILE A 2 -6.43 30.11 9.00
CA ILE A 2 -5.35 30.42 8.03
C ILE A 2 -4.25 29.33 7.93
N LEU A 3 -4.03 28.52 8.98
CA LEU A 3 -3.04 27.44 8.99
C LEU A 3 -3.49 26.13 8.29
N LEU A 4 -4.78 25.96 8.03
CA LEU A 4 -5.30 24.73 7.40
C LEU A 4 -5.06 24.68 5.89
N LEU A 5 -5.05 25.84 5.24
CA LEU A 5 -4.89 25.97 3.79
C LEU A 5 -3.48 25.58 3.31
N PRO A 6 -2.37 26.06 3.91
CA PRO A 6 -1.03 25.62 3.51
C PRO A 6 -0.78 24.14 3.80
N ALA A 7 -1.30 23.61 4.91
CA ALA A 7 -1.19 22.19 5.23
C ALA A 7 -1.89 21.30 4.19
N ALA A 8 -3.08 21.69 3.73
CA ALA A 8 -3.80 20.98 2.69
C ALA A 8 -3.06 21.01 1.34
N VAL A 9 -2.49 22.16 0.97
CA VAL A 9 -1.71 22.29 -0.28
C VAL A 9 -0.45 21.42 -0.24
N CYS A 10 0.29 21.41 0.87
CA CYS A 10 1.44 20.51 1.03
C CYS A 10 1.05 19.03 0.93
N ALA A 11 -0.09 18.64 1.53
CA ALA A 11 -0.58 17.27 1.43
C ALA A 11 -0.90 16.89 -0.03
N VAL A 12 -1.55 17.76 -0.79
CA VAL A 12 -1.85 17.51 -2.21
C VAL A 12 -0.56 17.40 -3.03
N ILE A 13 0.42 18.28 -2.80
CA ILE A 13 1.72 18.21 -3.49
C ILE A 13 2.42 16.89 -3.17
N MET A 14 2.46 16.46 -1.90
CA MET A 14 3.05 15.18 -1.53
C MET A 14 2.34 13.99 -2.18
N VAL A 15 1.00 14.02 -2.27
CA VAL A 15 0.23 12.97 -2.96
C VAL A 15 0.55 12.96 -4.46
N VAL A 16 0.64 14.12 -5.10
CA VAL A 16 0.97 14.22 -6.53
C VAL A 16 2.40 13.76 -6.80
N GLU A 17 3.38 14.21 -6.01
CA GLU A 17 4.77 13.75 -6.07
C GLU A 17 4.87 12.23 -5.89
N PHE A 18 4.13 11.68 -4.92
CA PHE A 18 4.07 10.25 -4.68
C PHE A 18 3.49 9.48 -5.87
N VAL A 19 2.38 9.96 -6.45
CA VAL A 19 1.76 9.36 -7.64
C VAL A 19 2.69 9.47 -8.86
N CYS A 20 3.34 10.62 -9.06
CA CYS A 20 4.33 10.82 -10.11
C CYS A 20 5.56 9.91 -9.93
N TRP A 21 6.04 9.75 -8.70
CA TRP A 21 7.12 8.82 -8.35
C TRP A 21 6.72 7.38 -8.64
N VAL A 22 5.50 6.98 -8.28
CA VAL A 22 4.93 5.65 -8.61
C VAL A 22 4.94 5.42 -10.13
N ILE A 23 4.51 6.40 -10.92
CA ILE A 23 4.36 6.30 -12.39
C ILE A 23 5.70 6.36 -13.12
N ARG A 24 6.67 7.16 -12.66
CA ARG A 24 8.01 7.31 -13.28
C ARG A 24 8.89 6.09 -13.02
N GLY A 25 8.43 4.91 -13.45
CA GLY A 25 9.18 3.65 -13.40
C GLY A 25 10.63 3.88 -13.81
N ASP A 26 11.55 3.84 -12.85
CA ASP A 26 12.98 3.79 -13.15
C ASP A 26 13.20 2.42 -13.75
N HIS A 27 13.23 2.38 -15.07
CA HIS A 27 13.90 1.33 -15.79
C HIS A 27 15.32 1.32 -15.26
N THR A 28 15.65 0.27 -14.50
CA THR A 28 16.98 0.01 -13.97
C THR A 28 17.96 -0.09 -15.13
N SER A 29 18.52 1.06 -15.51
CA SER A 29 19.59 1.24 -16.49
C SER A 29 20.93 0.68 -16.00
N VAL A 30 20.99 0.28 -14.72
CA VAL A 30 22.18 -0.28 -14.08
C VAL A 30 22.67 -1.55 -14.78
N ASN A 31 21.74 -2.40 -15.26
CA ASN A 31 22.14 -3.63 -15.95
C ASN A 31 22.50 -3.38 -17.43
N THR A 32 21.94 -2.35 -18.07
CA THR A 32 22.34 -1.98 -19.44
C THR A 32 23.76 -1.43 -19.47
N ALA A 33 24.14 -0.59 -18.51
CA ALA A 33 25.49 -0.03 -18.48
C ALA A 33 26.58 -1.09 -18.23
N GLU A 34 26.37 -2.04 -17.32
CA GLU A 34 27.33 -3.14 -17.08
C GLU A 34 27.34 -4.14 -18.26
N ARG A 35 26.17 -4.45 -18.84
CA ARG A 35 26.07 -5.29 -20.03
C ARG A 35 26.77 -4.69 -21.23
N ASP A 36 26.62 -3.38 -21.46
CA ASP A 36 27.32 -2.65 -22.53
C ASP A 36 28.83 -2.64 -22.30
N ARG A 37 29.27 -2.55 -21.03
CA ARG A 37 30.70 -2.60 -20.69
C ARG A 37 31.32 -3.97 -20.99
N ILE A 38 30.60 -5.05 -20.71
CA ILE A 38 31.04 -6.42 -21.01
C ILE A 38 31.03 -6.68 -22.52
N LEU A 39 29.98 -6.27 -23.22
CA LEU A 39 29.92 -6.36 -24.68
C LEU A 39 31.09 -5.61 -25.34
N LYS A 40 31.43 -4.41 -24.83
CA LYS A 40 32.58 -3.66 -25.30
C LYS A 40 33.92 -4.37 -25.05
N MET A 41 34.09 -5.05 -23.92
CA MET A 41 35.31 -5.82 -23.64
C MET A 41 35.47 -7.07 -24.51
N VAL A 42 34.34 -7.67 -24.94
CA VAL A 42 34.32 -8.76 -25.93
C VAL A 42 34.67 -8.22 -27.32
N GLU A 43 34.09 -7.08 -27.73
CA GLU A 43 34.39 -6.43 -29.02
C GLU A 43 35.86 -5.97 -29.11
N GLU A 44 36.44 -5.49 -28.01
CA GLU A 44 37.85 -5.12 -27.92
C GLU A 44 38.82 -6.33 -27.92
N GLY A 45 38.29 -7.56 -27.92
CA GLY A 45 39.08 -8.80 -27.90
C GLY A 45 39.88 -8.99 -26.59
N LYS A 46 39.53 -8.24 -25.54
CA LYS A 46 40.17 -8.36 -24.21
C LYS A 46 39.75 -9.62 -23.47
N ILE A 47 38.62 -10.19 -23.85
CA ILE A 47 38.00 -11.36 -23.23
C ILE A 47 37.59 -12.31 -24.35
N ASN A 48 37.81 -13.61 -24.17
CA ASN A 48 37.35 -14.60 -25.13
C ASN A 48 35.81 -14.68 -25.10
N THR A 49 35.19 -14.97 -26.24
CA THR A 49 33.74 -15.10 -26.38
C THR A 49 33.12 -16.06 -25.37
N GLU A 50 33.85 -17.13 -25.04
CA GLU A 50 33.44 -18.16 -24.08
C GLU A 50 33.41 -17.62 -22.63
N GLU A 51 34.46 -16.92 -22.20
CA GLU A 51 34.52 -16.22 -20.91
C GLU A 51 33.47 -15.10 -20.82
N GLY A 52 33.20 -14.41 -21.94
CA GLY A 52 32.15 -13.40 -22.03
C GLY A 52 30.75 -13.98 -21.79
N THR A 53 30.48 -15.18 -22.33
CA THR A 53 29.20 -15.88 -22.09
C THR A 53 29.06 -16.37 -20.66
N GLU A 54 30.13 -16.89 -20.04
CA GLU A 54 30.12 -17.28 -18.63
C GLU A 54 29.93 -16.09 -17.69
N LEU A 55 30.57 -14.94 -17.98
CA LEU A 55 30.37 -13.71 -17.21
C LEU A 55 28.95 -13.18 -17.37
N LEU A 56 28.36 -13.25 -18.56
CA LEU A 56 26.97 -12.87 -18.79
C LEU A 56 25.98 -13.80 -18.08
N ASP A 57 26.22 -15.11 -18.05
CA ASP A 57 25.39 -16.08 -17.31
C ASP A 57 25.56 -15.92 -15.79
N ALA A 58 26.80 -15.73 -15.32
CA ALA A 58 27.10 -15.45 -13.92
C ALA A 58 26.46 -14.12 -13.47
N MET A 59 26.49 -13.07 -14.30
CA MET A 59 25.76 -11.84 -14.02
C MET A 59 24.25 -12.04 -14.04
N GLY A 60 23.72 -12.87 -14.94
CA GLY A 60 22.31 -13.24 -14.97
C GLY A 60 21.88 -13.92 -13.67
N ARG A 61 22.68 -14.86 -13.17
CA ARG A 61 22.45 -15.59 -11.90
C ARG A 61 22.70 -14.73 -10.66
N SER A 62 23.77 -13.94 -10.62
CA SER A 62 24.03 -12.99 -9.53
C SER A 62 23.03 -11.85 -9.51
N SER A 63 22.49 -11.41 -10.65
CA SER A 63 21.39 -10.46 -10.73
C SER A 63 20.05 -11.09 -10.34
N ALA A 64 19.84 -12.38 -10.59
CA ALA A 64 18.65 -13.10 -10.10
C ALA A 64 18.67 -13.25 -8.58
N LEU A 65 19.85 -13.51 -7.98
CA LEU A 65 20.05 -13.57 -6.52
C LEU A 65 20.12 -12.17 -5.86
N ARG A 66 20.57 -11.12 -6.56
CA ARG A 66 20.52 -9.72 -6.07
C ARG A 66 19.19 -9.01 -6.36
N GLY A 67 18.39 -9.53 -7.29
CA GLY A 67 17.03 -9.07 -7.58
C GLY A 67 16.00 -9.54 -6.55
N GLU A 68 16.41 -10.41 -5.62
CA GLU A 68 15.53 -11.10 -4.67
C GLU A 68 15.01 -10.23 -3.50
N GLU A 69 15.47 -8.98 -3.33
CA GLU A 69 15.02 -8.14 -2.20
C GLU A 69 14.58 -6.72 -2.56
N LYS A 70 14.42 -6.38 -3.84
CA LYS A 70 13.81 -5.09 -4.18
C LYS A 70 12.30 -5.24 -4.23
N PHE A 71 11.64 -4.83 -3.14
CA PHE A 71 10.19 -4.63 -3.11
C PHE A 71 9.74 -3.96 -4.40
N SER A 72 8.84 -4.62 -5.13
CA SER A 72 8.24 -4.02 -6.32
C SER A 72 7.56 -2.72 -5.89
N ARG A 73 7.55 -1.69 -6.74
CA ARG A 73 6.79 -0.46 -6.48
C ARG A 73 5.32 -0.76 -6.16
N VAL A 74 4.79 -1.81 -6.78
CA VAL A 74 3.43 -2.29 -6.52
C VAL A 74 3.29 -2.79 -5.07
N ASP A 75 4.29 -3.51 -4.57
CA ASP A 75 4.31 -3.97 -3.19
C ASP A 75 4.45 -2.79 -2.21
N MET A 76 5.24 -1.76 -2.54
CA MET A 76 5.29 -0.53 -1.74
C MET A 76 3.94 0.21 -1.70
N ILE A 77 3.23 0.33 -2.83
CA ILE A 77 1.90 0.95 -2.87
C ILE A 77 0.93 0.19 -1.96
N MET A 78 0.98 -1.14 -2.00
CA MET A 78 0.12 -1.96 -1.13
C MET A 78 0.49 -1.77 0.34
N LEU A 79 1.78 -1.73 0.70
CA LEU A 79 2.22 -1.43 2.08
C LEU A 79 1.78 -0.04 2.56
N ILE A 80 1.77 0.95 1.67
CA ILE A 80 1.28 2.30 1.97
C ILE A 80 -0.23 2.28 2.21
N GLY A 81 -0.98 1.53 1.42
CA GLY A 81 -2.42 1.31 1.65
C GLY A 81 -2.69 0.70 3.03
N VAL A 82 -1.96 -0.35 3.40
CA VAL A 82 -2.06 -1.00 4.72
C VAL A 82 -1.72 -0.01 5.84
N SER A 83 -0.66 0.78 5.66
CA SER A 83 -0.24 1.79 6.61
C SER A 83 -1.31 2.87 6.80
N LEU A 84 -2.01 3.26 5.74
CA LEU A 84 -3.16 4.17 5.81
C LEU A 84 -4.31 3.57 6.62
N VAL A 85 -4.62 2.28 6.45
CA VAL A 85 -5.66 1.61 7.24
C VAL A 85 -5.28 1.54 8.71
N ILE A 86 -4.03 1.19 9.02
CA ILE A 86 -3.52 1.16 10.40
C ILE A 86 -3.62 2.56 11.03
N LEU A 87 -3.19 3.60 10.31
CA LEU A 87 -3.30 4.99 10.79
C LEU A 87 -4.77 5.41 10.98
N GLY A 88 -5.64 5.06 10.03
CA GLY A 88 -7.08 5.29 10.11
C GLY A 88 -7.75 4.58 11.29
N PHE A 89 -7.27 3.39 11.67
CA PHE A 89 -7.77 2.62 12.82
C PHE A 89 -7.57 3.36 14.15
N PHE A 90 -6.44 4.04 14.32
CA PHE A 90 -6.14 4.81 15.55
C PHE A 90 -6.82 6.19 15.58
N LEU A 91 -7.32 6.68 14.46
CA LEU A 91 -8.02 7.96 14.38
C LEU A 91 -9.50 7.86 14.80
N PRO A 92 -10.15 9.00 15.12
CA PRO A 92 -11.59 9.05 15.37
C PRO A 92 -12.41 8.54 14.17
N TRP A 93 -13.26 7.54 14.38
CA TRP A 93 -14.17 7.00 13.35
C TRP A 93 -15.53 7.67 13.40
N VAL A 94 -16.07 7.88 14.59
CA VAL A 94 -17.38 8.51 14.79
C VAL A 94 -17.31 9.53 15.92
N TYR A 95 -17.85 10.73 15.67
CA TYR A 95 -18.04 11.74 16.72
C TYR A 95 -19.34 11.44 17.48
N VAL A 96 -19.24 11.18 18.77
CA VAL A 96 -20.41 10.83 19.59
C VAL A 96 -20.69 11.97 20.55
N VAL A 97 -21.88 12.56 20.45
CA VAL A 97 -22.35 13.58 21.39
C VAL A 97 -23.16 12.88 22.46
N TRP A 98 -22.69 12.93 23.70
CA TRP A 98 -23.37 12.36 24.86
C TRP A 98 -23.95 13.50 25.70
N THR A 99 -25.26 13.55 25.87
CA THR A 99 -25.88 14.48 26.82
C THR A 99 -25.83 13.86 28.21
N LYS A 100 -25.02 14.42 29.11
CA LYS A 100 -24.98 13.98 30.50
C LYS A 100 -25.98 14.83 31.29
N GLN A 101 -26.99 14.20 31.86
CA GLN A 101 -27.94 14.87 32.74
C GLN A 101 -27.29 15.00 34.12
N ILE A 102 -26.88 16.21 34.48
CA ILE A 102 -26.41 16.58 35.81
C ILE A 102 -27.61 17.18 36.55
N PRO A 103 -27.82 16.94 37.86
CA PRO A 103 -28.90 17.59 38.59
C PRO A 103 -28.79 19.11 38.44
N GLY A 104 -29.73 19.75 37.74
CA GLY A 104 -29.77 21.20 37.52
C GLY A 104 -29.14 21.73 36.22
N SER A 105 -28.49 20.89 35.38
CA SER A 105 -28.01 21.33 34.06
C SER A 105 -27.91 20.20 33.03
N PHE A 106 -28.17 20.52 31.76
CA PHE A 106 -27.89 19.64 30.62
C PHE A 106 -26.58 20.08 29.97
N GLU A 107 -25.52 19.29 30.14
CA GLU A 107 -24.24 19.54 29.48
C GLU A 107 -24.01 18.49 28.39
N ALA A 108 -23.77 18.95 27.15
CA ALA A 108 -23.44 18.09 26.03
C ALA A 108 -21.93 17.81 26.07
N VAL A 109 -21.55 16.57 26.35
CA VAL A 109 -20.17 16.11 26.33
C VAL A 109 -19.86 15.53 24.94
N HIS A 110 -18.90 16.13 24.24
CA HIS A 110 -18.42 15.64 22.96
C HIS A 110 -17.35 14.56 23.20
N GLY A 111 -17.58 13.35 22.71
CA GLY A 111 -16.64 12.24 22.70
C GLY A 111 -16.31 11.78 21.29
N TYR A 112 -15.26 10.96 21.16
CA TYR A 112 -14.91 10.31 19.91
C TYR A 112 -14.81 8.81 20.10
N GLN A 113 -15.23 8.06 19.09
CA GLN A 113 -15.08 6.62 19.01
C GLN A 113 -14.02 6.31 17.94
N ALA A 114 -12.83 5.85 18.35
CA ALA A 114 -11.80 5.33 17.46
C ALA A 114 -12.05 3.85 17.10
N GLY A 115 -11.26 3.31 16.18
CA GLY A 115 -11.41 1.93 15.67
C GLY A 115 -11.43 0.86 16.78
N TYR A 116 -10.54 0.97 17.78
CA TYR A 116 -10.51 0.01 18.90
C TYR A 116 -11.77 0.04 19.78
N HIS A 117 -12.52 1.15 19.77
CA HIS A 117 -13.80 1.26 20.47
C HIS A 117 -14.97 0.68 19.68
N ALA A 118 -14.82 0.44 18.37
CA ALA A 118 -15.83 -0.22 17.51
C ALA A 118 -15.95 -1.74 17.74
N LYS A 119 -15.41 -2.25 18.85
CA LYS A 119 -15.46 -3.66 19.26
C LYS A 119 -14.98 -4.58 18.12
N ALA A 120 -15.64 -5.70 17.89
CA ALA A 120 -15.25 -6.70 16.90
C ALA A 120 -15.09 -6.16 15.47
N MET A 121 -15.90 -5.17 15.08
CA MET A 121 -15.87 -4.63 13.71
C MET A 121 -14.58 -3.85 13.42
N GLY A 122 -14.13 -3.03 14.35
CA GLY A 122 -12.87 -2.29 14.19
C GLY A 122 -11.67 -3.23 14.06
N TRP A 123 -11.60 -4.23 14.93
CA TRP A 123 -10.55 -5.25 14.89
C TRP A 123 -10.61 -6.11 13.62
N ALA A 124 -11.81 -6.44 13.13
CA ALA A 124 -11.96 -7.17 11.87
C ALA A 124 -11.36 -6.41 10.69
N VAL A 125 -11.63 -5.10 10.59
CA VAL A 125 -11.04 -4.24 9.55
C VAL A 125 -9.51 -4.26 9.61
N LEU A 126 -8.94 -4.12 10.81
CA LEU A 126 -7.49 -4.13 11.01
C LEU A 126 -6.86 -5.48 10.64
N ILE A 127 -7.44 -6.59 11.10
CA ILE A 127 -6.96 -7.95 10.83
C ILE A 127 -7.01 -8.23 9.32
N ILE A 128 -8.08 -7.84 8.64
CA ILE A 128 -8.24 -8.05 7.20
C ILE A 128 -7.20 -7.25 6.42
N ALA A 129 -6.92 -5.99 6.79
CA ALA A 129 -5.89 -5.18 6.15
C ALA A 129 -4.47 -5.73 6.37
N ILE A 130 -4.18 -6.24 7.57
CA ILE A 130 -2.88 -6.90 7.82
C ILE A 130 -2.80 -8.22 7.02
N ALA A 131 -3.90 -8.99 6.99
CA ALA A 131 -3.95 -10.26 6.25
C ALA A 131 -3.82 -10.08 4.73
N SER A 132 -4.36 -8.99 4.16
CA SER A 132 -4.17 -8.65 2.74
C SER A 132 -2.70 -8.32 2.41
N ALA A 133 -1.91 -7.87 3.39
CA ALA A 133 -0.50 -7.57 3.22
C ALA A 133 0.41 -8.81 3.25
N ILE A 134 0.03 -9.89 3.93
CA ILE A 134 0.83 -11.11 4.10
C ILE A 134 1.32 -11.69 2.76
N PRO A 135 0.49 -11.79 1.71
CA PRO A 135 0.92 -12.15 0.36
C PRO A 135 2.19 -11.46 -0.13
N ILE A 136 2.44 -10.20 0.24
CA ILE A 136 3.63 -9.46 -0.19
C ILE A 136 4.91 -10.18 0.22
N PHE A 137 4.93 -10.79 1.40
CA PHE A 137 6.13 -11.36 2.00
C PHE A 137 6.30 -12.85 1.71
N ILE A 138 5.20 -13.58 1.48
CA ILE A 138 5.21 -15.05 1.50
C ILE A 138 5.01 -15.66 0.11
N THR A 139 4.67 -14.90 -0.94
CA THR A 139 4.18 -15.49 -2.20
C THR A 139 5.24 -16.30 -2.97
N PRO A 140 5.15 -17.65 -3.02
CA PRO A 140 5.95 -18.45 -3.94
C PRO A 140 5.48 -18.27 -5.39
N LYS A 141 6.41 -18.32 -6.35
CA LYS A 141 6.13 -18.10 -7.79
C LYS A 141 5.00 -18.98 -8.34
N ASN A 142 4.90 -20.22 -7.87
CA ASN A 142 3.92 -21.20 -8.37
C ASN A 142 2.46 -20.93 -7.95
N PHE A 143 2.25 -20.09 -6.93
CA PHE A 143 0.91 -19.78 -6.40
C PHE A 143 0.55 -18.29 -6.50
N LEU A 144 1.33 -17.51 -7.25
CA LEU A 144 1.16 -16.07 -7.45
C LEU A 144 -0.28 -15.68 -7.79
N TYR A 145 -0.91 -16.39 -8.72
CA TYR A 145 -2.28 -16.09 -9.15
C TYR A 145 -3.32 -16.31 -8.04
N LYS A 146 -3.30 -17.48 -7.40
CA LYS A 146 -4.26 -17.84 -6.34
C LYS A 146 -4.13 -16.93 -5.12
N ILE A 147 -2.90 -16.62 -4.74
CA ILE A 147 -2.62 -15.75 -3.60
C ILE A 147 -3.01 -14.30 -3.92
N SER A 148 -2.75 -13.81 -5.13
CA SER A 148 -3.19 -12.47 -5.56
C SER A 148 -4.73 -12.36 -5.61
N MET A 149 -5.43 -13.43 -5.99
CA MET A 149 -6.90 -13.45 -5.99
C MET A 149 -7.46 -13.40 -4.56
N LEU A 150 -6.87 -14.15 -3.63
CA LEU A 150 -7.22 -14.10 -2.21
C LEU A 150 -6.95 -12.71 -1.62
N GLN A 151 -5.84 -12.07 -2.01
CA GLN A 151 -5.52 -10.72 -1.59
C GLN A 151 -6.61 -9.71 -2.00
N ILE A 152 -7.01 -9.70 -3.27
CA ILE A 152 -8.09 -8.83 -3.77
C ILE A 152 -9.39 -9.10 -3.02
N PHE A 153 -9.71 -10.37 -2.78
CA PHE A 153 -10.90 -10.76 -2.04
C PHE A 153 -10.91 -10.20 -0.61
N LEU A 154 -9.79 -10.31 0.12
CA LEU A 154 -9.65 -9.73 1.46
C LEU A 154 -9.79 -8.21 1.45
N ILE A 155 -9.16 -7.52 0.50
CA ILE A 155 -9.27 -6.06 0.33
C ILE A 155 -10.73 -5.65 0.12
N LEU A 156 -11.47 -6.37 -0.73
CA LEU A 156 -12.88 -6.09 -1.00
C LEU A 156 -13.76 -6.28 0.24
N ILE A 157 -13.54 -7.35 1.02
CA ILE A 157 -14.26 -7.55 2.28
C ILE A 157 -13.97 -6.40 3.25
N GLY A 158 -12.70 -6.03 3.41
CA GLY A 158 -12.30 -4.91 4.27
C GLY A 158 -12.96 -3.60 3.84
N ALA A 159 -12.95 -3.30 2.54
CA ALA A 159 -13.62 -2.13 1.98
C ALA A 159 -15.13 -2.13 2.24
N ILE A 160 -15.82 -3.26 2.03
CA ILE A 160 -17.26 -3.41 2.29
C ILE A 160 -17.58 -3.17 3.77
N LEU A 161 -16.76 -3.69 4.69
CA LEU A 161 -16.93 -3.45 6.13
C LEU A 161 -16.78 -1.97 6.46
N VAL A 162 -15.76 -1.29 5.95
CA VAL A 162 -15.56 0.15 6.16
C VAL A 162 -16.73 0.95 5.60
N ILE A 163 -17.21 0.63 4.38
CA ILE A 163 -18.37 1.28 3.77
C ILE A 163 -19.63 1.06 4.62
N SER A 164 -19.86 -0.16 5.13
CA SER A 164 -21.00 -0.45 6.01
C SER A 164 -20.98 0.42 7.28
N ILE A 165 -19.80 0.61 7.89
CA ILE A 165 -19.63 1.47 9.07
C ILE A 165 -19.79 2.95 8.69
N LEU A 166 -19.30 3.36 7.51
CA LEU A 166 -19.47 4.70 6.97
C LEU A 166 -20.96 5.06 6.81
N VAL A 167 -21.75 4.14 6.25
CA VAL A 167 -23.21 4.31 6.08
C VAL A 167 -23.91 4.41 7.44
N GLN A 168 -23.50 3.60 8.43
CA GLN A 168 -24.05 3.66 9.78
C GLN A 168 -23.68 4.94 10.54
N ALA A 169 -22.49 5.49 10.29
CA ALA A 169 -22.03 6.72 10.94
C ALA A 169 -22.81 7.97 10.49
N GLY A 170 -23.36 7.97 9.27
CA GLY A 170 -24.19 9.05 8.75
C GLY A 170 -23.46 10.40 8.75
N ASN A 171 -24.00 11.39 9.47
CA ASN A 171 -23.39 12.74 9.56
C ASN A 171 -22.28 12.86 10.61
N ARG A 172 -21.99 11.80 11.36
CA ARG A 172 -21.02 11.80 12.48
C ARG A 172 -19.66 11.25 12.06
N LEU A 173 -19.30 11.43 10.80
CA LEU A 173 -18.09 10.85 10.22
C LEU A 173 -16.83 11.46 10.83
N GLY A 174 -15.96 10.59 11.33
CA GLY A 174 -14.60 10.93 11.73
C GLY A 174 -13.59 10.70 10.61
N PRO A 175 -12.43 11.38 10.65
CA PRO A 175 -11.39 11.25 9.64
C PRO A 175 -10.85 9.82 9.52
N GLY A 176 -10.86 9.02 10.60
CA GLY A 176 -10.31 7.67 10.59
C GLY A 176 -10.97 6.74 9.58
N LEU A 177 -12.29 6.81 9.40
CA LEU A 177 -13.00 6.00 8.39
C LEU A 177 -12.60 6.39 6.96
N ILE A 178 -12.34 7.69 6.73
CA ILE A 178 -11.91 8.18 5.42
C ILE A 178 -10.50 7.66 5.09
N PHE A 179 -9.60 7.67 6.07
CA PHE A 179 -8.25 7.09 5.92
C PHE A 179 -8.29 5.58 5.70
N CYS A 180 -9.12 4.84 6.43
CA CYS A 180 -9.31 3.41 6.20
C CYS A 180 -9.82 3.11 4.79
N LEU A 181 -10.83 3.86 4.33
CA LEU A 181 -11.39 3.69 2.99
C LEU A 181 -10.34 4.01 1.90
N ALA A 182 -9.61 5.12 2.06
CA ALA A 182 -8.53 5.49 1.15
C ALA A 182 -7.43 4.42 1.11
N GLY A 183 -7.06 3.85 2.27
CA GLY A 183 -6.10 2.75 2.36
C GLY A 183 -6.52 1.54 1.53
N PHE A 184 -7.76 1.07 1.68
CA PHE A 184 -8.28 -0.04 0.88
C PHE A 184 -8.36 0.28 -0.62
N VAL A 185 -8.68 1.52 -1.00
CA VAL A 185 -8.67 1.94 -2.42
C VAL A 185 -7.25 1.89 -2.99
N VAL A 186 -6.25 2.35 -2.23
CA VAL A 186 -4.84 2.28 -2.63
C VAL A 186 -4.37 0.83 -2.74
N GLU A 187 -4.71 -0.03 -1.76
CA GLU A 187 -4.42 -1.47 -1.82
C GLU A 187 -5.06 -2.12 -3.04
N LEU A 188 -6.34 -1.81 -3.32
CA LEU A 188 -7.08 -2.37 -4.45
C LEU A 188 -6.45 -1.96 -5.78
N PHE A 189 -6.02 -0.71 -5.91
CA PHE A 189 -5.31 -0.24 -7.10
C PHE A 189 -3.98 -0.96 -7.28
N GLY A 190 -3.18 -1.09 -6.21
CA GLY A 190 -1.92 -1.83 -6.22
C GLY A 190 -2.12 -3.30 -6.63
N ALA A 191 -3.08 -3.98 -5.99
CA ALA A 191 -3.42 -5.36 -6.28
C ALA A 191 -3.96 -5.54 -7.72
N GLY A 192 -4.75 -4.60 -8.22
CA GLY A 192 -5.27 -4.61 -9.60
C GLY A 192 -4.16 -4.48 -10.63
N VAL A 193 -3.19 -3.58 -10.40
CA VAL A 193 -2.00 -3.46 -11.27
C VAL A 193 -1.16 -4.74 -11.22
N LYS A 194 -0.98 -5.33 -10.04
CA LYS A 194 -0.28 -6.62 -9.87
C LYS A 194 -0.97 -7.73 -10.67
N PHE A 195 -2.29 -7.84 -10.53
CA PHE A 195 -3.10 -8.85 -11.20
C PHE A 195 -3.05 -8.72 -12.72
N ARG A 196 -3.15 -7.49 -13.26
CA ARG A 196 -3.06 -7.25 -14.71
C ARG A 196 -1.71 -7.68 -15.28
N LYS A 197 -0.63 -7.50 -14.54
CA LYS A 197 0.71 -7.97 -14.94
C LYS A 197 0.87 -9.48 -14.92
N LEU A 198 0.08 -10.19 -14.13
CA LEU A 198 0.10 -11.66 -14.05
C LEU A 198 -0.81 -12.33 -15.08
N ALA A 199 -1.82 -11.59 -15.58
CA ALA A 199 -2.77 -12.08 -16.58
C ALA A 199 -2.33 -11.80 -18.04
N ALA A 200 -1.34 -10.93 -18.23
CA ALA A 200 -0.73 -10.60 -19.52
C ALA A 200 0.49 -11.51 -19.79
#